data_AF-A0A2R6JHG5-F1
#
_entry.id   AF-A0A2R6JHG5-F1
#
_cell.length_a   1.000
_cell.length_b   1.000
_cell.length_c   1.000
_cell.angle_alpha   90.00
_cell.angle_beta   90.00
_cell.angle_gamma   90.00
#
_symmetry.space_group_name_H-M   'P 1'
#
loop_
_entity.id
_entity.type
_entity.pdbx_description
1 polymer ?
#
loop_
_entity_poly.entity_id
_entity_poly.type
_entity_poly.pdbx_seq_one_letter_code
_entity_poly.pdbx_strand_id
1 'polypeptide(L)'
;MAGRALEHALENFPEAEITVLHVVGEPSPMWGAATGLALADDLEEAAQERAAVVFDRARELAADHDREVTTEFRLGQPARAILNRADDYDTVVVGSHGGSLADRLFVGDIAATVFRRSPVPVTVVR
;
A
#
# COMPACT_ATOMS: atom_id res chain seq x y z
N MET A 1 -0.55 -9.86 4.92
CA MET A 1 -0.19 -10.26 3.54
C MET A 1 0.69 -9.24 2.83
N ALA A 2 0.66 -7.95 3.17
CA ALA A 2 1.54 -6.96 2.52
C ALA A 2 3.03 -7.33 2.58
N GLY A 3 3.53 -7.84 3.71
CA GLY A 3 4.90 -8.34 3.83
C GLY A 3 5.22 -9.48 2.85
N ARG A 4 4.32 -10.47 2.71
CA ARG A 4 4.48 -11.55 1.71
C ARG A 4 4.49 -11.05 0.27
N ALA A 5 3.69 -10.02 -0.02
CA ALA A 5 3.70 -9.39 -1.34
C ALA A 5 5.05 -8.70 -1.63
N LEU A 6 5.62 -8.02 -0.63
CA LEU A 6 6.95 -7.44 -0.74
C LEU A 6 8.04 -8.51 -0.88
N GLU A 7 8.02 -9.54 -0.03
CA GLU A 7 8.93 -10.69 -0.10
C GLU A 7 8.89 -11.35 -1.50
N HIS A 8 7.69 -11.63 -2.00
CA HIS A 8 7.50 -12.13 -3.36
C HIS A 8 8.09 -11.20 -4.43
N ALA A 9 7.91 -9.88 -4.29
CA ALA A 9 8.44 -8.91 -5.23
C ALA A 9 9.99 -8.90 -5.21
N LEU A 10 10.59 -8.93 -4.02
CA LEU A 10 12.04 -8.97 -3.83
C LEU A 10 12.67 -10.23 -4.45
N GLU A 11 12.02 -11.38 -4.28
CA GLU A 11 12.51 -12.67 -4.78
C GLU A 11 12.33 -12.84 -6.29
N ASN A 12 11.23 -12.34 -6.86
CA ASN A 12 10.85 -12.64 -8.26
C ASN A 12 11.19 -11.50 -9.24
N PHE A 13 11.54 -10.31 -8.74
CA PHE A 13 11.97 -9.17 -9.54
C PHE A 13 13.33 -8.62 -9.04
N PRO A 14 14.42 -9.40 -9.19
CA PRO A 14 15.73 -9.07 -8.61
C PRO A 14 16.38 -7.81 -9.19
N GLU A 15 15.99 -7.39 -10.39
CA GLU A 15 16.53 -6.20 -11.07
C GLU A 15 15.58 -4.99 -11.02
N ALA A 16 14.37 -5.14 -10.49
CA ALA A 16 13.38 -4.08 -10.49
C ALA A 16 13.61 -3.06 -9.37
N GLU A 17 13.39 -1.78 -9.64
CA GLU A 17 13.25 -0.76 -8.61
C GLU A 17 11.88 -0.92 -7.93
N ILE A 18 11.87 -1.12 -6.61
CA ILE A 18 10.65 -1.42 -5.86
C ILE A 18 10.22 -0.20 -5.07
N THR A 19 8.96 0.23 -5.27
CA THR A 19 8.29 1.24 -4.44
C THR A 19 7.24 0.58 -3.55
N VAL A 20 7.35 0.80 -2.25
CA VAL A 20 6.34 0.41 -1.24
C VAL A 20 5.41 1.58 -1.00
N LEU A 21 4.19 1.47 -1.55
CA LEU A 21 3.14 2.47 -1.38
C LEU A 21 2.25 2.13 -0.17
N HIS A 22 2.21 3.02 0.81
CA HIS A 22 1.26 2.96 1.92
C HIS A 22 0.19 4.03 1.76
N VAL A 23 -1.08 3.62 1.81
CA VAL A 23 -2.23 4.53 1.69
C VAL A 23 -3.02 4.53 3.00
N VAL A 24 -3.19 5.71 3.58
CA VAL A 24 -4.03 5.91 4.77
C VAL A 24 -5.38 6.50 4.33
N GLY A 25 -6.46 5.86 4.78
CA GLY A 25 -7.82 6.29 4.46
C GLY A 25 -8.14 7.68 4.99
N GLU A 26 -8.79 8.52 4.17
CA GLU A 26 -9.34 9.80 4.63
C GLU A 26 -10.53 9.59 5.56
N PRO A 27 -10.66 10.39 6.63
CA PRO A 27 -11.90 10.47 7.41
C PRO A 27 -13.06 10.91 6.51
N SER A 28 -14.25 10.32 6.70
CA SER A 28 -15.40 10.69 5.86
C SER A 28 -15.83 12.14 6.10
N PRO A 29 -16.26 12.89 5.06
CA PRO A 29 -16.73 14.27 5.17
C PRO A 29 -17.95 14.46 6.10
N MET A 30 -18.59 13.37 6.52
CA MET A 30 -19.71 13.37 7.48
C MET A 30 -19.31 13.94 8.85
N TRP A 31 -18.01 14.22 9.09
CA TRP A 31 -17.43 14.69 10.36
C TRP A 31 -17.05 16.18 10.41
N GLY A 32 -17.37 16.99 9.39
CA GLY A 32 -17.35 18.47 9.47
C GLY A 32 -16.08 19.15 8.92
N ALA A 33 -16.26 20.22 8.13
CA ALA A 33 -15.22 20.75 7.23
C ALA A 33 -14.23 21.78 7.83
N ALA A 34 -14.60 22.52 8.88
CA ALA A 34 -13.74 23.57 9.46
C ALA A 34 -12.79 23.05 10.54
N THR A 35 -13.26 22.14 11.40
CA THR A 35 -12.41 21.35 12.30
C THR A 35 -11.47 20.44 11.50
N GLY A 36 -11.92 20.02 10.31
CA GLY A 36 -11.19 19.13 9.42
C GLY A 36 -9.87 19.66 8.87
N LEU A 37 -9.65 20.97 8.73
CA LEU A 37 -8.39 21.51 8.17
C LEU A 37 -7.25 21.56 9.20
N ALA A 38 -7.49 22.08 10.41
CA ALA A 38 -6.48 22.04 11.48
C ALA A 38 -6.26 20.60 11.97
N LEU A 39 -7.31 19.78 12.03
CA LEU A 39 -7.15 18.34 12.21
C LEU A 39 -6.44 17.68 11.03
N ALA A 40 -6.56 18.18 9.79
CA ALA A 40 -5.97 17.54 8.62
C ALA A 40 -4.44 17.63 8.63
N ASP A 41 -3.87 18.79 8.98
CA ASP A 41 -2.41 18.92 9.11
C ASP A 41 -1.88 17.97 10.20
N ASP A 42 -2.52 17.96 11.39
CA ASP A 42 -2.20 17.03 12.47
C ASP A 42 -2.43 15.55 12.08
N LEU A 43 -3.45 15.29 11.26
CA LEU A 43 -3.82 13.94 10.81
C LEU A 43 -2.86 13.42 9.74
N GLU A 44 -2.39 14.29 8.84
CA GLU A 44 -1.40 13.96 7.83
C GLU A 44 -0.06 13.65 8.48
N GLU A 45 0.40 14.49 9.41
CA GLU A 45 1.62 14.25 10.18
C GLU A 45 1.52 12.94 10.99
N ALA A 46 0.42 12.74 11.73
CA ALA A 46 0.19 11.50 12.47
C ALA A 46 0.02 10.27 11.58
N ALA A 47 -0.51 10.43 10.36
CA ALA A 47 -0.61 9.36 9.37
C ALA A 47 0.76 9.02 8.78
N GLN A 48 1.61 10.03 8.55
CA GLN A 48 2.97 9.86 8.09
C GLN A 48 3.84 9.17 9.16
N GLU A 49 3.70 9.54 10.44
CA GLU A 49 4.35 8.84 11.56
C GLU A 49 3.92 7.36 11.63
N ARG A 50 2.61 7.08 11.48
CA ARG A 50 2.11 5.70 11.41
C ARG A 50 2.64 4.95 10.19
N ALA A 51 2.78 5.64 9.06
CA ALA A 51 3.37 5.06 7.85
C ALA A 51 4.86 4.74 8.04
N ALA A 52 5.59 5.53 8.84
CA ALA A 52 7.01 5.28 9.12
C ALA A 52 7.24 3.86 9.69
N VAL A 53 6.38 3.40 10.61
CA VAL A 53 6.45 2.03 11.16
C VAL A 53 6.27 0.96 10.09
N VAL A 54 5.41 1.22 9.09
CA VAL A 54 5.21 0.30 7.96
C VAL A 54 6.44 0.32 7.04
N PHE A 55 7.00 1.50 6.80
CA PHE A 55 8.18 1.68 5.97
C PHE A 55 9.44 1.09 6.59
N ASP A 56 9.64 1.22 7.89
CA ASP A 56 10.79 0.62 8.58
C ASP A 56 10.79 -0.89 8.43
N ARG A 57 9.63 -1.54 8.66
CA ARG A 57 9.47 -2.98 8.42
C ARG A 57 9.71 -3.38 6.97
N ALA A 58 9.29 -2.55 6.02
CA ALA A 58 9.51 -2.82 4.60
C ALA A 58 10.99 -2.72 4.22
N ARG A 59 11.71 -1.75 4.80
CA ARG A 59 13.16 -1.60 4.62
C ARG A 59 13.94 -2.73 5.30
N GLU A 60 13.55 -3.13 6.50
CA GLU A 60 14.11 -4.31 7.19
C GLU A 60 13.97 -5.56 6.32
N LEU A 61 12.76 -5.83 5.81
CA LEU A 61 12.53 -6.98 4.93
C LEU A 61 13.32 -6.87 3.62
N ALA A 62 13.47 -5.68 3.04
CA ALA A 62 14.31 -5.51 1.85
C ALA A 62 15.80 -5.76 2.15
N ALA A 63 16.28 -5.29 3.30
CA ALA A 63 17.66 -5.46 3.74
C ALA A 63 18.01 -6.93 4.00
N ASP A 64 17.07 -7.73 4.52
CA ASP A 64 17.22 -9.18 4.66
C ASP A 64 17.43 -9.90 3.30
N HIS A 65 17.08 -9.25 2.20
CA HIS A 65 17.28 -9.72 0.83
C HIS A 65 18.41 -8.98 0.09
N ASP A 66 19.24 -8.19 0.79
CA ASP A 66 20.28 -7.33 0.21
C ASP A 66 19.74 -6.33 -0.85
N ARG A 67 18.54 -5.80 -0.62
CA ARG A 67 17.83 -4.87 -1.51
C ARG A 67 17.48 -3.56 -0.81
N GLU A 68 17.30 -2.52 -1.61
CA GLU A 68 16.70 -1.26 -1.19
C GLU A 68 15.29 -1.10 -1.78
N VAL A 69 14.42 -0.38 -1.04
CA VAL A 69 13.07 -0.03 -1.49
C VAL A 69 12.82 1.46 -1.31
N THR A 70 12.15 2.06 -2.30
CA THR A 70 11.60 3.40 -2.17
C THR A 70 10.29 3.31 -1.39
N THR A 71 10.04 4.25 -0.48
CA THR A 71 8.83 4.24 0.36
C THR A 71 8.01 5.47 0.08
N GLU A 72 6.71 5.29 -0.09
CA GLU A 72 5.82 6.37 -0.43
C GLU A 72 4.49 6.32 0.31
N PHE A 73 4.08 7.49 0.80
CA PHE A 73 2.85 7.68 1.55
C PHE A 73 1.80 8.42 0.72
N ARG A 74 0.53 8.04 0.84
CA ARG A 74 -0.62 8.77 0.29
C ARG A 74 -1.80 8.77 1.26
N LEU A 75 -2.56 9.86 1.25
CA LEU A 75 -3.90 9.93 1.83
C LEU A 75 -4.95 9.58 0.78
N GLY A 76 -6.05 8.99 1.22
CA GLY A 76 -7.25 8.76 0.40
C GLY A 76 -7.66 7.30 0.28
N GLN A 77 -8.44 6.98 -0.75
CA GLN A 77 -8.94 5.63 -0.98
C GLN A 77 -7.84 4.72 -1.54
N PRO A 78 -7.47 3.60 -0.88
CA PRO A 78 -6.33 2.75 -1.27
C PRO A 78 -6.37 2.27 -2.72
N ALA A 79 -7.49 1.71 -3.18
CA ALA A 79 -7.60 1.21 -4.55
C ALA A 79 -7.41 2.33 -5.58
N ARG A 80 -7.95 3.53 -5.32
CA ARG A 80 -7.80 4.67 -6.23
C ARG A 80 -6.38 5.21 -6.23
N ALA A 81 -5.75 5.33 -5.06
CA ALA A 81 -4.37 5.79 -4.95
C ALA A 81 -3.39 4.84 -5.65
N ILE A 82 -3.60 3.52 -5.54
CA ILE A 82 -2.81 2.52 -6.28
C ILE A 82 -3.03 2.66 -7.79
N LEU A 83 -4.28 2.71 -8.25
CA LEU A 83 -4.61 2.78 -9.68
C LEU A 83 -4.10 4.07 -10.34
N ASN A 84 -4.18 5.21 -9.65
CA ASN A 84 -3.69 6.50 -10.14
C ASN A 84 -2.18 6.51 -10.38
N ARG A 85 -1.46 5.56 -9.79
CA ARG A 85 0.00 5.46 -9.87
C ARG A 85 0.48 4.31 -10.74
N ALA A 86 -0.40 3.35 -11.02
CA ALA A 86 -0.02 2.10 -11.64
C ALA A 86 0.60 2.28 -13.04
N ASP A 87 0.22 3.33 -13.77
CA ASP A 87 0.80 3.67 -15.08
C ASP A 87 2.30 4.06 -15.03
N ASP A 88 2.81 4.43 -13.85
CA ASP A 88 4.23 4.78 -13.65
C ASP A 88 5.11 3.54 -13.39
N TYR A 89 4.53 2.33 -13.34
CA TYR A 89 5.22 1.08 -13.00
C TYR A 89 4.92 -0.02 -14.00
N ASP A 90 5.83 -0.98 -14.15
CA ASP A 90 5.61 -2.13 -15.06
C ASP A 90 4.65 -3.19 -14.49
N THR A 91 4.46 -3.21 -13.16
CA THR A 91 3.61 -4.20 -12.47
C THR A 91 3.20 -3.72 -11.08
N VAL A 92 2.09 -4.23 -10.59
CA VAL A 92 1.59 -3.99 -9.23
C VAL A 92 1.53 -5.32 -8.47
N VAL A 93 2.25 -5.41 -7.34
CA VAL A 93 2.19 -6.58 -6.44
C VAL A 93 1.38 -6.22 -5.20
N VAL A 94 0.29 -6.95 -4.96
CA VAL A 94 -0.59 -6.72 -3.80
C VAL A 94 -0.80 -7.99 -2.99
N GLY A 95 -0.88 -7.83 -1.67
CA GLY A 95 -1.35 -8.91 -0.81
C GLY A 95 -2.85 -9.12 -0.98
N SER A 96 -3.31 -10.36 -0.88
CA SER A 96 -4.73 -10.67 -1.04
C SER A 96 -5.63 -10.11 0.07
N HIS A 97 -5.16 -9.95 1.33
CA HIS A 97 -5.95 -9.45 2.48
C HIS A 97 -5.13 -8.85 3.63
N GLY A 98 -5.82 -8.27 4.62
CA GLY A 98 -5.25 -7.79 5.88
C GLY A 98 -5.97 -8.28 7.15
N GLY A 99 -5.36 -9.25 7.85
CA GLY A 99 -5.40 -9.40 9.31
C GLY A 99 -6.64 -9.98 10.03
N SER A 100 -7.79 -10.24 9.40
CA SER A 100 -8.99 -10.80 10.06
C SER A 100 -9.17 -12.32 9.86
N LEU A 101 -9.88 -13.01 10.79
CA LEU A 101 -10.09 -14.46 10.73
C LEU A 101 -10.97 -14.91 9.54
N ALA A 102 -11.74 -13.98 8.94
CA ALA A 102 -12.52 -14.21 7.72
C ALA A 102 -11.66 -14.15 6.44
N ASP A 103 -10.40 -13.72 6.54
CA ASP A 103 -9.52 -13.43 5.39
C ASP A 103 -8.95 -14.67 4.70
N ARG A 104 -9.21 -15.87 5.23
CA ARG A 104 -8.64 -17.11 4.68
C ARG A 104 -9.34 -17.61 3.41
N LEU A 105 -10.50 -17.03 3.04
CA LEU A 105 -11.36 -17.56 1.98
C LEU A 105 -11.66 -16.62 0.81
N PHE A 106 -11.37 -15.31 0.89
CA PHE A 106 -11.82 -14.34 -0.12
C PHE A 106 -10.67 -13.74 -0.93
N VAL A 107 -10.88 -12.63 -1.64
CA VAL A 107 -9.86 -11.67 -2.14
C VAL A 107 -10.32 -10.31 -1.62
N GLY A 108 -9.45 -9.56 -0.94
CA GLY A 108 -9.83 -8.30 -0.30
C GLY A 108 -10.28 -7.29 -1.35
N ASP A 109 -11.24 -6.44 -1.00
CA ASP A 109 -11.87 -5.51 -1.94
C ASP A 109 -10.86 -4.61 -2.67
N ILE A 110 -9.78 -4.21 -2.00
CA ILE A 110 -8.71 -3.43 -2.60
C ILE A 110 -7.97 -4.24 -3.67
N ALA A 111 -7.51 -5.45 -3.33
CA ALA A 111 -6.80 -6.32 -4.27
C ALA A 111 -7.69 -6.69 -5.48
N ALA A 112 -8.97 -7.01 -5.24
CA ALA A 112 -9.93 -7.30 -6.29
C ALA A 112 -10.18 -6.10 -7.21
N THR A 113 -10.28 -4.89 -6.63
CA THR A 113 -10.47 -3.66 -7.41
C THR A 113 -9.24 -3.33 -8.25
N VAL A 114 -8.05 -3.41 -7.67
CA VAL A 114 -6.78 -3.17 -8.37
C VAL A 114 -6.60 -4.19 -9.50
N PHE A 115 -6.76 -5.49 -9.22
CA PHE A 115 -6.65 -6.54 -10.23
C PHE A 115 -7.58 -6.33 -11.43
N ARG A 116 -8.81 -5.86 -11.19
CA ARG A 116 -9.81 -5.66 -12.27
C ARG A 116 -9.60 -4.40 -13.09
N ARG A 117 -8.89 -3.40 -12.57
CA ARG A 117 -8.86 -2.04 -13.14
C ARG A 117 -7.45 -1.53 -13.45
N SER A 118 -6.41 -2.24 -13.04
CA SER A 118 -5.04 -1.83 -13.26
C SER A 118 -4.74 -1.72 -14.76
N PRO A 119 -4.05 -0.65 -15.18
CA PRO A 119 -3.55 -0.52 -16.55
C PRO A 119 -2.36 -1.45 -16.83
N VAL A 120 -1.69 -1.94 -15.78
CA VAL A 120 -0.52 -2.81 -15.85
C VAL A 120 -0.77 -4.16 -15.17
N PRO A 121 0.04 -5.20 -15.46
CA PRO A 121 -0.09 -6.51 -14.80
C PRO A 121 -0.17 -6.42 -13.27
N VAL A 122 -0.99 -7.28 -12.67
CA VAL A 122 -1.18 -7.34 -11.22
C VAL A 122 -0.90 -8.75 -10.70
N THR A 123 0.02 -8.85 -9.75
CA THR A 123 0.28 -10.10 -9.01
C THR A 123 -0.39 -10.03 -7.64
N VAL A 124 -1.26 -11.00 -7.35
CA VAL A 124 -1.94 -11.10 -6.05
C VAL A 124 -1.32 -12.22 -5.23
N VAL A 125 -0.73 -11.87 -4.08
CA VAL A 125 0.03 -12.80 -3.21
C VAL A 125 -0.80 -13.24 -2.00
N ARG A 126 -0.68 -14.52 -1.62
CA ARG A 126 -1.31 -15.13 -0.44
C ARG A 126 -0.28 -15.52 0.61
#